data_AF-A0A4U8YM03-F1
#
_entry.id   AF-A0A4U8YM03-F1
#
_cell.length_a   1.000
_cell.length_b   1.000
_cell.length_c   1.000
_cell.angle_alpha   90.00
_cell.angle_beta   90.00
_cell.angle_gamma   90.00
#
_symmetry.space_group_name_H-M   'P 1'
#
loop_
_entity.id
_entity.type
_entity.pdbx_description
1 polymer ?
#
loop_
_entity_poly.entity_id
_entity_poly.type
_entity_poly.pdbx_seq_one_letter_code
_entity_poly.pdbx_strand_id
1 'polypeptide(L)'
;MIPCSQINFPWSGDVVQSIDPDVFFGAIPAEAGDGRMEKAIVSKASYGRQLGLITEVLISLVEEVGKKTQSKDAFKDLKGVQEDTEKIKKEMRVATRTAARRLLERLSQSDPDALDQILKEFSARS
;
A
#
# COMPACT_ATOMS: atom_id res chain seq x y z
N MET A 1 -4.24 1.31 -8.60
CA MET A 1 -3.27 0.47 -9.34
C MET A 1 -2.51 1.42 -10.25
N ILE A 2 -1.24 1.70 -9.95
CA ILE A 2 -0.42 2.63 -10.74
C ILE A 2 -0.02 1.88 -12.02
N PRO A 3 -0.41 2.34 -13.22
CA PRO A 3 -0.04 1.64 -14.44
C PRO A 3 1.45 1.93 -14.71
N CYS A 4 2.30 0.94 -14.48
CA CYS A 4 3.64 0.95 -15.07
C CYS A 4 3.46 0.87 -16.59
N SER A 5 4.11 1.76 -17.34
CA SER A 5 4.03 1.79 -18.79
C SER A 5 4.56 0.47 -19.37
N GLN A 6 3.65 -0.39 -19.81
CA GLN A 6 3.98 -1.61 -20.55
C GLN A 6 4.35 -1.22 -21.98
N ILE A 7 5.65 -1.14 -22.25
CA ILE A 7 6.16 -1.10 -23.62
C ILE A 7 6.12 -2.53 -24.14
N ASN A 8 5.14 -2.82 -25.00
CA ASN A 8 4.98 -4.14 -25.62
C ASN A 8 5.66 -4.14 -26.99
N PHE A 9 6.75 -4.89 -27.13
CA PHE A 9 7.31 -5.22 -28.44
C PHE A 9 6.45 -6.31 -29.10
N PRO A 10 6.36 -6.37 -30.45
CA PRO A 10 5.37 -7.19 -31.17
C PRO A 10 5.45 -8.71 -30.91
N TRP A 11 6.51 -9.20 -30.24
CA TRP A 11 6.65 -10.59 -29.79
C TRP A 11 6.88 -10.76 -28.28
N SER A 12 6.89 -9.67 -27.50
CA SER A 12 6.87 -9.75 -26.04
C SER A 12 5.40 -9.72 -25.61
N GLY A 13 4.84 -10.86 -25.21
CA GLY A 13 3.53 -10.88 -24.54
C GLY A 13 3.52 -10.00 -23.29
N ASP A 14 2.39 -9.92 -22.59
CA ASP A 14 2.23 -9.08 -21.39
C ASP A 14 3.32 -9.35 -20.35
N VAL A 15 4.35 -8.50 -20.33
CA VAL A 15 5.39 -8.57 -19.29
C VAL A 15 4.84 -7.87 -18.05
N VAL A 16 4.07 -8.62 -17.26
CA VAL A 16 3.77 -8.22 -15.89
C VAL A 16 4.96 -8.64 -15.03
N GLN A 17 5.84 -7.69 -14.72
CA GLN A 17 6.93 -7.94 -13.77
C GLN A 17 6.35 -8.00 -12.35
N SER A 18 5.97 -9.19 -11.92
CA SER A 18 5.72 -9.47 -10.50
C SER A 18 7.06 -9.58 -9.80
N ILE A 19 7.46 -8.54 -9.08
CA ILE A 19 8.67 -8.56 -8.26
C ILE A 19 8.28 -9.18 -6.92
N ASP A 20 8.64 -10.44 -6.74
CA ASP A 20 8.52 -11.12 -5.45
C ASP A 20 9.44 -10.42 -4.42
N PRO A 21 8.94 -10.03 -3.23
CA PRO A 21 9.75 -9.34 -2.24
C PRO A 21 10.98 -10.13 -1.79
N ASP A 22 10.91 -11.46 -1.72
CA ASP A 22 12.03 -12.30 -1.33
C ASP A 22 13.10 -12.33 -2.41
N VAL A 23 12.68 -12.31 -3.68
CA VAL A 23 13.59 -12.16 -4.83
C VAL A 23 14.22 -10.77 -4.85
N PHE A 24 13.45 -9.71 -4.58
CA PHE A 24 13.94 -8.34 -4.54
C PHE A 24 15.00 -8.12 -3.47
N PHE A 25 14.70 -8.48 -2.21
CA PHE A 25 15.63 -8.32 -1.11
C PHE A 25 16.80 -9.31 -1.21
N GLY A 26 16.59 -10.51 -1.74
CA GLY A 26 17.64 -11.48 -1.99
C GLY A 26 18.63 -11.08 -3.11
N ALA A 27 18.22 -10.18 -4.01
CA ALA A 27 19.05 -9.70 -5.11
C ALA A 27 19.92 -8.48 -4.75
N ILE A 28 19.83 -7.96 -3.52
CA ILE A 28 20.65 -6.83 -3.07
C ILE A 28 22.12 -7.32 -2.94
N PRO A 29 23.07 -6.75 -3.70
CA PRO A 29 24.49 -7.08 -3.56
C PRO A 29 24.97 -6.76 -2.15
N ALA A 30 25.84 -7.60 -1.58
CA ALA A 30 26.36 -7.40 -0.23
C ALA A 30 27.11 -6.06 -0.08
N GLU A 31 27.65 -5.53 -1.18
CA GLU A 31 28.33 -4.24 -1.24
C GLU A 31 27.36 -3.06 -1.21
N ALA A 32 26.09 -3.26 -1.57
CA ALA A 32 25.03 -2.26 -1.57
C ALA A 32 24.17 -2.30 -0.29
N GLY A 33 24.20 -3.40 0.45
CA GLY A 33 23.50 -3.56 1.73
C GLY A 33 23.22 -5.02 2.09
N ASP A 34 22.65 -5.25 3.28
CA ASP A 34 22.19 -6.57 3.70
C ASP A 34 20.70 -6.72 3.42
N GLY A 35 20.34 -7.56 2.44
CA GLY A 35 18.95 -7.78 2.05
C GLY A 35 18.04 -8.31 3.17
N ARG A 36 18.56 -9.09 4.12
CA ARG A 36 17.77 -9.55 5.28
C ARG A 36 17.49 -8.41 6.22
N MET A 37 18.49 -7.55 6.45
CA MET A 37 18.33 -6.34 7.25
C MET A 37 17.33 -5.38 6.59
N GLU A 38 17.46 -5.12 5.29
CA GLU A 38 16.54 -4.25 4.54
C GLU A 38 15.10 -4.77 4.56
N LYS A 39 14.91 -6.08 4.37
CA LYS A 39 13.59 -6.72 4.50
C LYS A 39 13.01 -6.51 5.90
N ALA A 40 13.83 -6.69 6.96
CA ALA A 40 13.40 -6.47 8.33
C ALA A 40 13.02 -4.99 8.59
N ILE A 41 13.81 -4.04 8.08
CA ILE A 41 13.54 -2.60 8.20
C ILE A 41 12.23 -2.23 7.48
N VAL A 42 12.08 -2.62 6.21
CA VAL A 42 10.88 -2.33 5.41
C VAL A 42 9.63 -2.98 6.00
N SER A 43 9.76 -4.18 6.59
CA SER A 43 8.65 -4.85 7.28
C SER A 43 8.15 -4.08 8.50
N LYS A 44 9.04 -3.36 9.20
CA LYS A 44 8.71 -2.57 10.39
C LYS A 44 8.20 -1.17 10.03
N ALA A 45 8.84 -0.54 9.05
CA ALA A 45 8.44 0.76 8.52
C ALA A 45 8.65 0.78 7.01
N SER A 46 7.57 0.51 6.27
CA SER A 46 7.61 0.64 4.81
C SER A 46 7.96 2.07 4.40
N TYR A 47 8.58 2.25 3.23
CA TYR A 47 8.90 3.59 2.71
C TYR A 47 7.67 4.51 2.68
N GLY A 48 6.48 3.97 2.34
CA GLY A 48 5.23 4.72 2.41
C GLY A 48 4.87 5.20 3.83
N ARG A 49 5.16 4.41 4.88
CA ARG A 49 4.96 4.82 6.27
C ARG A 49 5.98 5.89 6.69
N GLN A 50 7.23 5.74 6.29
CA GLN A 50 8.29 6.72 6.58
C GLN A 50 7.97 8.07 5.94
N LEU A 51 7.59 8.08 4.65
CA LEU A 51 7.20 9.29 3.94
C LEU A 51 5.93 9.92 4.52
N GLY A 52 4.96 9.11 4.95
CA GLY A 52 3.77 9.60 5.65
C GLY A 52 4.11 10.37 6.93
N LEU A 53 4.95 9.79 7.78
CA LEU A 53 5.41 10.43 9.02
C LEU A 53 6.17 11.74 8.75
N ILE A 54 7.10 11.74 7.80
CA ILE A 54 7.85 12.95 7.42
C ILE A 54 6.89 14.03 6.91
N THR A 55 5.90 13.65 6.10
CA THR A 55 4.89 14.57 5.55
C THR A 55 4.06 15.20 6.66
N GLU A 56 3.58 14.39 7.62
CA GLU A 56 2.81 14.88 8.77
C GLU A 56 3.62 15.89 9.60
N VAL A 57 4.86 15.54 9.95
CA VAL A 57 5.75 16.41 10.72
C VAL A 57 6.04 17.72 9.99
N LEU A 58 6.33 17.67 8.68
CA LEU A 58 6.59 18.86 7.87
C LEU A 58 5.36 19.76 7.78
N ILE A 59 4.17 19.19 7.59
CA ILE A 59 2.93 19.97 7.53
C ILE A 59 2.68 20.66 8.88
N SER A 60 2.78 19.94 10.00
CA SER A 60 2.61 20.51 11.33
C SER A 60 3.61 21.63 11.62
N LEU A 61 4.88 21.44 11.25
CA LEU A 61 5.92 22.45 11.44
C LEU A 61 5.64 23.74 10.64
N VAL A 62 5.19 23.61 9.39
CA VAL A 62 4.85 24.78 8.55
C VAL A 62 3.60 25.50 9.07
N GLU A 63 2.62 24.75 9.60
CA GLU A 63 1.43 25.33 10.23
C GLU A 63 1.79 26.09 11.53
N GLU A 64 2.77 25.61 12.30
CA GLU A 64 3.24 26.22 13.55
C GLU A 64 4.12 27.47 13.35
N VAL A 65 5.10 27.41 12.44
CA VAL A 65 6.05 28.51 12.18
C VAL A 65 5.38 29.68 11.44
N GLY A 66 4.20 29.44 10.86
CA GLY A 66 3.42 30.42 10.12
C GLY A 66 3.91 30.62 8.68
N LYS A 67 2.98 30.96 7.78
CA LYS A 67 3.20 31.09 6.32
C LYS A 67 4.03 32.31 5.92
N LYS A 68 5.12 32.64 6.62
CA LYS A 68 6.04 33.72 6.22
C LYS A 68 6.96 33.21 5.12
N THR A 69 6.41 33.28 3.90
CA THR A 69 7.17 33.47 2.65
C THR A 69 8.15 32.35 2.29
N GLN A 70 7.66 31.16 1.96
CA GLN A 70 8.20 30.39 0.83
C GLN A 70 7.26 29.23 0.45
N SER A 71 6.92 29.20 -0.84
CA SER A 71 6.12 28.20 -1.55
C SER A 71 4.74 27.83 -0.95
N LYS A 72 3.79 28.78 -1.03
CA LYS A 72 2.36 28.47 -0.81
C LYS A 72 1.89 27.31 -1.69
N ASP A 73 2.47 27.18 -2.89
CA ASP A 73 2.11 26.16 -3.86
C ASP A 73 2.65 24.78 -3.46
N ALA A 74 3.94 24.64 -3.11
CA ALA A 74 4.46 23.34 -2.69
C ALA A 74 3.83 22.81 -1.38
N PHE A 75 3.49 23.70 -0.44
CA PHE A 75 2.75 23.29 0.77
C PHE A 75 1.32 22.83 0.43
N LYS A 76 0.64 23.54 -0.48
CA LYS A 76 -0.69 23.15 -0.97
C LYS A 76 -0.62 21.81 -1.70
N ASP A 77 0.38 21.61 -2.53
CA ASP A 77 0.58 20.37 -3.28
C ASP A 77 0.88 19.20 -2.33
N LEU A 78 1.75 19.40 -1.34
CA LEU A 78 2.06 18.38 -0.33
C LEU A 78 0.80 17.97 0.47
N LYS A 79 -0.03 18.95 0.83
CA LYS A 79 -1.32 18.70 1.50
C LYS A 79 -2.30 17.96 0.59
N GLY A 80 -2.39 18.36 -0.68
CA GLY A 80 -3.22 17.66 -1.68
C GLY A 80 -2.81 16.20 -1.85
N VAL A 81 -1.50 15.93 -1.97
CA VAL A 81 -0.97 14.56 -2.06
C VAL A 81 -1.30 13.73 -0.81
N GLN A 82 -1.21 14.32 0.38
CA GLN A 82 -1.58 13.65 1.63
C GLN A 82 -3.08 13.30 1.64
N GLU A 83 -3.94 14.25 1.29
CA GLU A 83 -5.40 14.08 1.25
C GLU A 83 -5.83 13.02 0.22
N ASP A 84 -5.28 13.07 -1.00
CA ASP A 84 -5.54 12.08 -2.05
C ASP A 84 -5.07 10.68 -1.64
N THR A 85 -3.92 10.58 -0.99
CA THR A 85 -3.40 9.31 -0.48
C THR A 85 -4.34 8.71 0.56
N GLU A 86 -4.83 9.50 1.51
CA GLU A 86 -5.78 9.03 2.52
C GLU A 86 -7.14 8.64 1.91
N LYS A 87 -7.60 9.39 0.90
CA LYS A 87 -8.79 9.04 0.14
C LYS A 87 -8.64 7.68 -0.55
N ILE A 88 -7.54 7.45 -1.26
CA ILE A 88 -7.26 6.16 -1.91
C ILE A 88 -7.22 5.02 -0.90
N LYS A 89 -6.54 5.20 0.25
CA LYS A 89 -6.51 4.18 1.32
C LYS A 89 -7.91 3.84 1.80
N LYS A 90 -8.77 4.84 1.99
CA LYS A 90 -10.15 4.66 2.44
C LYS A 90 -10.98 3.92 1.40
N GLU A 91 -10.90 4.33 0.14
CA GLU A 91 -11.60 3.68 -0.99
C GLU A 91 -11.20 2.21 -1.13
N MET A 92 -9.90 1.91 -1.04
CA MET A 92 -9.39 0.54 -1.09
C MET A 92 -9.91 -0.32 0.07
N ARG A 93 -9.94 0.21 1.30
CA ARG A 93 -10.52 -0.51 2.46
C ARG A 93 -12.00 -0.83 2.25
N VAL A 94 -12.77 0.13 1.72
CA VAL A 94 -14.19 -0.07 1.39
C VAL A 94 -14.36 -1.11 0.30
N ALA A 95 -13.55 -1.05 -0.76
CA ALA A 95 -13.58 -2.01 -1.86
C ALA A 95 -13.26 -3.43 -1.37
N THR A 96 -12.21 -3.62 -0.57
CA THR A 96 -11.85 -4.92 0.02
C THR A 96 -12.98 -5.48 0.87
N ARG A 97 -13.58 -4.66 1.75
CA ARG A 97 -14.73 -5.08 2.58
C ARG A 97 -15.92 -5.49 1.72
N THR A 98 -16.19 -4.74 0.66
CA THR A 98 -17.31 -5.01 -0.25
C THR A 98 -17.09 -6.30 -1.05
N ALA A 99 -15.86 -6.53 -1.53
CA ALA A 99 -15.49 -7.76 -2.22
C ALA A 99 -15.62 -8.98 -1.29
N ALA A 100 -15.09 -8.88 -0.06
CA ALA A 100 -15.20 -9.94 0.94
C ALA A 100 -16.67 -10.26 1.25
N ARG A 101 -17.50 -9.24 1.47
CA ARG A 101 -18.95 -9.42 1.69
C ARG A 101 -19.62 -10.17 0.54
N ARG A 102 -19.37 -9.77 -0.70
CA ARG A 102 -19.95 -10.43 -1.89
C ARG A 102 -19.50 -11.88 -2.02
N LEU A 103 -18.25 -12.19 -1.68
CA LEU A 103 -17.75 -13.56 -1.69
C LEU A 103 -18.45 -14.41 -0.60
N LEU A 104 -18.61 -13.87 0.60
CA LEU A 104 -19.34 -14.55 1.69
C LEU A 104 -20.83 -14.75 1.36
N GLU A 105 -21.48 -13.76 0.76
CA GLU A 105 -22.89 -13.86 0.29
C GLU A 105 -23.06 -14.92 -0.80
N ARG A 106 -22.08 -15.07 -1.70
CA ARG A 106 -22.09 -16.14 -2.69
C ARG A 106 -21.89 -17.50 -2.03
N LEU A 107 -20.92 -17.59 -1.12
CA LEU A 107 -20.65 -18.82 -0.38
C LEU A 107 -21.87 -19.27 0.44
N SER A 108 -22.59 -18.34 1.08
CA SER A 108 -23.81 -18.66 1.83
C SER A 108 -24.92 -19.27 0.97
N GLN A 109 -24.92 -19.01 -0.34
CA GLN A 109 -25.90 -19.53 -1.28
C GLN A 109 -25.47 -20.87 -1.89
N SER A 110 -24.18 -21.06 -2.14
CA SER A 110 -23.67 -22.27 -2.79
C SER A 110 -23.25 -23.38 -1.82
N ASP A 111 -22.71 -23.02 -0.65
CA ASP A 111 -22.16 -23.94 0.34
C ASP A 111 -22.24 -23.33 1.76
N PRO A 112 -23.39 -23.46 2.44
CA PRO A 112 -23.59 -22.92 3.78
C PRO A 112 -22.66 -23.54 4.84
N ASP A 113 -22.34 -24.82 4.72
CA ASP A 113 -21.48 -25.53 5.68
C ASP A 113 -20.04 -25.01 5.62
N ALA A 114 -19.52 -24.74 4.41
CA ALA A 114 -18.21 -24.11 4.24
C ALA A 114 -18.16 -22.68 4.80
N LEU A 115 -19.25 -21.92 4.67
CA LEU A 115 -19.34 -20.59 5.29
C LEU A 115 -19.26 -20.69 6.82
N ASP A 116 -20.01 -21.60 7.43
CA ASP A 116 -20.00 -21.82 8.87
C ASP A 116 -18.62 -22.23 9.39
N GLN A 117 -17.89 -23.06 8.64
CA GLN A 117 -16.52 -23.43 8.97
C GLN A 117 -15.59 -22.21 8.96
N ILE A 118 -15.63 -21.40 7.90
CA ILE A 118 -14.81 -20.18 7.80
C ILE A 118 -15.13 -19.22 8.95
N LEU A 119 -16.41 -19.00 9.27
CA LEU A 119 -16.81 -18.12 10.37
C LEU A 119 -16.28 -18.62 11.72
N LYS A 120 -16.27 -19.94 11.97
CA LYS A 120 -15.69 -20.55 13.18
C LYS A 120 -14.17 -20.38 13.23
N GLU A 121 -13.48 -20.57 12.12
CA GLU A 121 -12.01 -20.40 12.06
C GLU A 121 -11.60 -18.95 12.34
N PHE A 122 -12.37 -17.98 11.84
CA PHE A 122 -12.11 -16.56 12.09
C PHE A 122 -12.46 -16.11 13.51
N SER A 123 -13.56 -16.63 14.10
CA SER A 123 -13.93 -16.29 15.48
C SER A 123 -12.97 -16.87 16.52
N ALA A 124 -12.30 -17.99 16.23
CA ALA A 124 -11.27 -18.58 17.09
C ALA A 124 -9.90 -17.86 17.01
N ARG A 125 -9.67 -17.03 15.99
CA ARG A 125 -8.41 -16.28 15.79
C ARG A 125 -8.47 -14.83 16.29
N SER A 126 -9.67 -14.31 16.57
CA SER A 126 -9.92 -12.93 17.00
C SER A 126 -9.82 -12.80 18.51
#